data_AF-A0A439CPP2-F1
#
_entry.id   AF-A0A439CPP2-F1
#
_cell.length_a   1.000
_cell.length_b   1.000
_cell.length_c   1.000
_cell.angle_alpha   90.00
_cell.angle_beta   90.00
_cell.angle_gamma   90.00
#
_symmetry.space_group_name_H-M   'P 1'
#
loop_
_entity.id
_entity.type
_entity.pdbx_description
1 polymer ?
#
loop_
_entity_poly.entity_id
_entity_poly.type
_entity_poly.pdbx_seq_one_letter_code
_entity_poly.pdbx_strand_id
1 'polypeptide(L)'
;MAHVSSNVTTLVETKKRSLVPEKWEDQVRAIGISECKEAALSLAQAFATDELAQYLLDAEDVRDSDEAKWRLHVDVFNYIVAAHCYKGVVTTIGPDYEAVALWMPPGKDSDDWLTTLRSGMWRLYYQLSAEGRRRYFNELLPVLHHTKQEVMGDRDDDCYYLVYLGTKPSGQRRGYARKLIDQMAAKADAEGRAMYLESSSEKNNGYYKKFGFEIKRDIYLGADLTATSTSSNSAGGSGAHAPVRLTIMDAFPLALAFVLSSRPSVVSIWSAIFLSFDVFDIYTLRRRISRESRAAYQSTNNERLAVQDGESFVVHRRVDRPVTQQLLGRRHDVLDRHAGSREMTCMCMPSEGFPLRER
;
A
#
# COMPACT_ATOMS: atom_id res chain seq x y z
N MET A 1 41.97 -27.74 52.27
CA MET A 1 41.11 -27.59 51.09
C MET A 1 40.71 -26.13 51.00
N ALA A 2 41.16 -25.42 49.97
CA ALA A 2 40.95 -23.99 49.80
C ALA A 2 39.51 -23.73 49.32
N HIS A 3 38.78 -22.85 50.01
CA HIS A 3 37.51 -22.31 49.54
C HIS A 3 37.78 -21.32 48.41
N VAL A 4 37.42 -21.70 47.17
CA VAL A 4 37.36 -20.81 46.02
C VAL A 4 36.02 -20.08 46.08
N SER A 5 36.04 -18.80 46.44
CA SER A 5 34.87 -17.92 46.38
C SER A 5 34.69 -17.43 44.94
N SER A 6 33.56 -17.76 44.34
CA SER A 6 33.15 -17.38 42.99
C SER A 6 32.67 -15.93 42.95
N ASN A 7 33.47 -15.04 42.35
CA ASN A 7 33.01 -13.69 42.00
C ASN A 7 32.42 -13.71 40.59
N VAL A 8 31.10 -13.86 40.50
CA VAL A 8 30.34 -13.58 39.28
C VAL A 8 30.14 -12.07 39.21
N THR A 9 31.02 -11.40 38.46
CA THR A 9 30.86 -9.98 38.15
C THR A 9 29.76 -9.82 37.11
N THR A 10 28.53 -9.53 37.56
CA THR A 10 27.42 -9.15 36.68
C THR A 10 27.70 -7.76 36.13
N LEU A 11 28.12 -7.67 34.86
CA LEU A 11 28.23 -6.42 34.14
C LEU A 11 26.80 -5.89 33.87
N VAL A 12 26.36 -4.95 34.71
CA VAL A 12 25.14 -4.18 34.47
C VAL A 12 25.48 -3.17 33.37
N GLU A 13 25.14 -3.52 32.13
CA GLU A 13 25.28 -2.62 30.98
C GLU A 13 24.27 -1.48 31.13
N THR A 14 24.72 -0.34 31.65
CA THR A 14 23.92 0.88 31.77
C THR A 14 23.64 1.44 30.38
N LYS A 15 22.48 1.09 29.79
CA LYS A 15 21.95 1.67 28.55
C LYS A 15 21.91 3.20 28.70
N LYS A 16 22.80 3.91 27.98
CA LYS A 16 22.83 5.38 27.99
C LYS A 16 21.45 5.91 27.55
N ARG A 17 20.91 6.86 28.31
CA ARG A 17 19.60 7.49 28.01
C ARG A 17 19.68 8.22 26.67
N SER A 18 18.87 7.79 25.70
CA SER A 18 18.71 8.47 24.41
C SER A 18 17.81 9.70 24.55
N LEU A 19 18.10 10.74 23.77
CA LEU A 19 17.18 11.88 23.56
C LEU A 19 16.07 11.55 22.55
N VAL A 20 16.26 10.52 21.73
CA VAL A 20 15.23 10.02 20.82
C VAL A 20 14.22 9.21 21.64
N PRO A 21 12.93 9.57 21.64
CA PRO A 21 11.90 8.79 22.32
C PRO A 21 11.86 7.36 21.76
N GLU A 22 11.76 6.34 22.61
CA GLU A 22 11.74 4.93 22.15
C GLU A 22 10.59 4.62 21.18
N LYS A 23 9.51 5.42 21.20
CA LYS A 23 8.36 5.28 20.29
C LYS A 23 8.41 6.19 19.05
N TRP A 24 9.47 6.97 18.87
CA TRP A 24 9.58 7.91 17.75
C TRP A 24 9.78 7.18 16.42
N GLU A 25 10.65 6.18 16.40
CA GLU A 25 11.00 5.41 15.20
C GLU A 25 9.90 4.42 14.78
N ASP A 26 8.88 4.27 15.64
CA ASP A 26 7.93 3.17 15.63
C ASP A 26 6.52 3.56 15.21
N GLN A 27 6.32 4.83 14.88
CA GLN A 27 5.04 5.38 14.45
C GLN A 27 4.91 5.34 12.94
N VAL A 28 3.76 4.83 12.48
CA VAL A 28 3.39 4.93 11.08
C VAL A 28 2.85 6.33 10.82
N ARG A 29 3.35 6.97 9.76
CA ARG A 29 2.87 8.28 9.29
C ARG A 29 2.45 8.20 7.83
N ALA A 30 1.42 8.95 7.47
CA ALA A 30 1.07 9.18 6.07
C ALA A 30 1.96 10.31 5.52
N ILE A 31 2.37 10.17 4.26
CA ILE A 31 3.24 11.14 3.59
C ILE A 31 2.62 11.65 2.29
N GLY A 32 3.03 12.85 1.89
CA GLY A 32 2.59 13.50 0.66
C GLY A 32 3.71 13.63 -0.37
N ILE A 33 3.43 14.39 -1.43
CA ILE A 33 4.35 14.56 -2.57
C ILE A 33 5.72 15.16 -2.19
N SER A 34 5.82 15.86 -1.06
CA SER A 34 7.06 16.45 -0.56
C SER A 34 8.11 15.42 -0.11
N GLU A 35 7.67 14.22 0.30
CA GLU A 35 8.52 13.11 0.77
C GLU A 35 8.59 11.96 -0.25
N CYS A 36 8.13 12.21 -1.48
CA CYS A 36 7.97 11.19 -2.51
C CYS A 36 9.30 10.54 -2.90
N LYS A 37 10.39 11.32 -2.99
CA LYS A 37 11.67 10.82 -3.49
C LYS A 37 12.32 9.86 -2.51
N GLU A 38 12.21 10.17 -1.22
CA GLU A 38 12.75 9.38 -0.13
C GLU A 38 12.01 8.05 0.00
N ALA A 39 10.67 8.09 -0.08
CA ALA A 39 9.85 6.89 -0.08
C ALA A 39 10.07 6.02 -1.33
N ALA A 40 10.18 6.64 -2.51
CA ALA A 40 10.49 5.94 -3.75
C ALA A 40 11.85 5.26 -3.72
N LEU A 41 12.88 5.94 -3.21
CA LEU A 41 14.21 5.36 -3.05
C LEU A 41 14.20 4.17 -2.08
N SER A 42 13.44 4.26 -0.98
CA SER A 42 13.28 3.14 -0.05
C SER A 42 12.63 1.92 -0.70
N LEU A 43 11.56 2.13 -1.48
CA LEU A 43 10.93 1.06 -2.26
C LEU A 43 11.89 0.50 -3.32
N ALA A 44 12.59 1.35 -4.06
CA ALA A 44 13.58 0.91 -5.04
C ALA A 44 14.65 0.00 -4.41
N GLN A 45 15.12 0.34 -3.21
CA GLN A 45 16.06 -0.50 -2.44
C GLN A 45 15.42 -1.81 -1.97
N ALA A 46 14.16 -1.79 -1.52
CA ALA A 46 13.44 -2.98 -1.08
C ALA A 46 13.18 -3.97 -2.23
N PHE A 47 12.95 -3.46 -3.43
CA PHE A 47 12.62 -4.24 -4.64
C PHE A 47 13.81 -4.37 -5.61
N ALA A 48 15.03 -4.08 -5.18
CA ALA A 48 16.23 -4.12 -6.04
C ALA A 48 16.51 -5.51 -6.65
N THR A 49 16.05 -6.58 -5.98
CA THR A 49 16.19 -7.96 -6.43
C THR A 49 14.84 -8.65 -6.67
N ASP A 50 13.79 -7.87 -6.90
CA ASP A 50 12.45 -8.42 -7.15
C ASP A 50 12.34 -8.96 -8.58
N GLU A 51 11.77 -10.15 -8.73
CA GLU A 51 11.68 -10.87 -10.00
C GLU A 51 10.78 -10.13 -11.01
N LEU A 52 9.69 -9.50 -10.54
CA LEU A 52 8.81 -8.71 -11.39
C LEU A 52 9.51 -7.44 -11.89
N ALA A 53 10.21 -6.73 -11.00
CA ALA A 53 11.00 -5.55 -11.39
C ALA A 53 12.08 -5.90 -12.42
N GLN A 54 12.79 -7.01 -12.23
CA GLN A 54 13.77 -7.50 -13.19
C GLN A 54 13.12 -7.89 -14.53
N TYR A 55 12.00 -8.61 -14.51
CA TYR A 55 11.28 -8.97 -15.73
C TYR A 55 10.84 -7.76 -16.56
N LEU A 56 10.45 -6.67 -15.91
CA LEU A 56 10.00 -5.46 -16.60
C LEU A 56 11.13 -4.57 -17.12
N LEU A 57 12.24 -4.47 -16.36
CA LEU A 57 13.30 -3.49 -16.62
C LEU A 57 14.56 -4.09 -17.26
N ASP A 58 14.78 -5.39 -17.10
CA ASP A 58 15.94 -6.12 -17.64
C ASP A 58 15.56 -6.94 -18.88
N ALA A 59 14.89 -6.29 -19.83
CA ALA A 59 14.53 -6.93 -21.09
C ALA A 59 15.78 -7.15 -21.98
N GLU A 60 15.71 -8.16 -22.84
CA GLU A 60 16.86 -8.62 -23.64
C GLU A 60 17.31 -7.57 -24.68
N ASP A 61 16.43 -6.63 -25.03
CA ASP A 61 16.70 -5.50 -25.91
C ASP A 61 17.41 -4.34 -25.20
N VAL A 62 17.59 -4.42 -23.88
CA VAL A 62 18.27 -3.41 -23.05
C VAL A 62 19.77 -3.76 -22.94
N ARG A 63 20.62 -2.89 -23.49
CA ARG A 63 22.09 -2.95 -23.35
C ARG A 63 22.64 -1.84 -22.46
N ASP A 64 21.86 -1.44 -21.48
CA ASP A 64 22.21 -0.36 -20.56
C ASP A 64 23.12 -0.84 -19.43
N SER A 65 23.89 0.08 -18.85
CA SER A 65 24.70 -0.20 -17.67
C SER A 65 23.82 -0.44 -16.43
N ASP A 66 24.38 -1.11 -15.42
CA ASP A 66 23.68 -1.35 -14.16
C ASP A 66 23.22 -0.05 -13.48
N GLU A 67 23.99 1.03 -13.62
CA GLU A 67 23.62 2.36 -13.11
C GLU A 67 22.41 2.96 -13.84
N ALA A 68 22.30 2.74 -15.16
CA ALA A 68 21.16 3.22 -15.94
C ALA A 68 19.89 2.43 -15.59
N LYS A 69 19.99 1.11 -15.42
CA LYS A 69 18.90 0.25 -14.93
C LYS A 69 18.46 0.65 -13.53
N TRP A 70 19.41 0.90 -12.62
CA TRP A 70 19.12 1.39 -11.28
C TRP A 70 18.41 2.75 -11.30
N ARG A 71 18.86 3.69 -12.14
CA ARG A 71 18.20 4.99 -12.29
C ARG A 71 16.77 4.84 -12.79
N LEU A 72 16.54 3.99 -13.79
CA LEU A 72 15.21 3.70 -14.31
C LEU A 72 14.32 3.08 -13.23
N HIS A 73 14.84 2.12 -12.46
CA HIS A 73 14.13 1.50 -11.34
C HIS A 73 13.70 2.52 -10.27
N VAL A 74 14.59 3.45 -9.94
CA VAL A 74 14.27 4.56 -9.03
C VAL A 74 13.23 5.50 -9.63
N ASP A 75 13.32 5.83 -10.92
CA ASP A 75 12.33 6.67 -11.63
C ASP A 75 10.94 6.01 -11.64
N VAL A 76 10.85 4.70 -11.89
CA VAL A 76 9.60 3.91 -11.84
C VAL A 76 8.94 4.08 -10.47
N PHE A 77 9.69 3.85 -9.40
CA PHE A 77 9.14 4.03 -8.04
C PHE A 77 8.79 5.48 -7.73
N ASN A 78 9.54 6.47 -8.25
CA ASN A 78 9.17 7.88 -8.10
C ASN A 78 7.80 8.17 -8.71
N TYR A 79 7.54 7.68 -9.91
CA TYR A 79 6.25 7.91 -10.57
C TYR A 79 5.10 7.18 -9.87
N ILE A 80 5.32 5.93 -9.45
CA ILE A 80 4.33 5.14 -8.73
C ILE A 80 4.01 5.80 -7.39
N VAL A 81 5.01 6.14 -6.58
CA VAL A 81 4.79 6.80 -5.27
C VAL A 81 4.11 8.15 -5.48
N ALA A 82 4.53 8.95 -6.47
CA ALA A 82 3.89 10.23 -6.76
C ALA A 82 2.41 10.07 -7.12
N ALA A 83 2.07 9.08 -7.95
CA ALA A 83 0.68 8.78 -8.29
C ALA A 83 -0.16 8.44 -7.03
N HIS A 84 0.41 7.65 -6.12
CA HIS A 84 -0.24 7.29 -4.85
C HIS A 84 -0.28 8.46 -3.86
N CYS A 85 0.66 9.41 -3.89
CA CYS A 85 0.55 10.64 -3.10
C CYS A 85 -0.61 11.54 -3.57
N TYR A 86 -1.00 11.46 -4.85
CA TYR A 86 -2.12 12.26 -5.37
C TYR A 86 -3.50 11.62 -5.17
N LYS A 87 -3.59 10.29 -5.26
CA LYS A 87 -4.88 9.58 -5.24
C LYS A 87 -5.00 8.45 -4.22
N GLY A 88 -3.86 7.92 -3.78
CA GLY A 88 -3.77 6.81 -2.86
C GLY A 88 -3.51 7.25 -1.42
N VAL A 89 -3.04 6.29 -0.63
CA VAL A 89 -2.53 6.49 0.71
C VAL A 89 -1.12 5.92 0.76
N VAL A 90 -0.15 6.79 1.04
CA VAL A 90 1.26 6.42 1.19
C VAL A 90 1.60 6.50 2.67
N THR A 91 2.00 5.39 3.26
CA THR A 91 2.44 5.33 4.66
C THR A 91 3.87 4.88 4.78
N THR A 92 4.57 5.40 5.78
CA THR A 92 5.96 5.03 6.07
C THR A 92 6.21 4.95 7.57
N ILE A 93 7.28 4.27 7.94
CA ILE A 93 7.75 4.09 9.32
C ILE A 93 9.28 4.09 9.34
N GLY A 94 9.84 4.53 10.47
CA GLY A 94 11.25 4.77 10.64
C GLY A 94 11.65 6.21 10.28
N PRO A 95 12.78 6.70 10.83
CA PRO A 95 13.26 8.06 10.59
C PRO A 95 13.73 8.26 9.14
N ASP A 96 14.18 7.17 8.49
CA ASP A 96 14.73 7.19 7.13
C ASP A 96 13.89 6.32 6.18
N TYR A 97 12.56 6.40 6.31
CA TYR A 97 11.60 5.70 5.45
C TYR A 97 11.87 4.19 5.33
N GLU A 98 12.21 3.56 6.44
CA GLU A 98 12.72 2.18 6.46
C GLU A 98 11.72 1.16 5.90
N ALA A 99 10.43 1.43 6.02
CA ALA A 99 9.40 0.73 5.27
C ALA A 99 8.35 1.70 4.72
N VAL A 100 7.76 1.33 3.60
CA VAL A 100 6.76 2.12 2.88
C VAL A 100 5.65 1.19 2.39
N ALA A 101 4.41 1.63 2.51
CA ALA A 101 3.25 0.95 1.93
C ALA A 101 2.46 1.92 1.04
N LEU A 102 2.07 1.45 -0.14
CA LEU A 102 1.25 2.16 -1.11
C LEU A 102 -0.11 1.47 -1.21
N TRP A 103 -1.16 2.20 -0.85
CA TRP A 103 -2.53 1.71 -0.92
C TRP A 103 -3.35 2.57 -1.87
N MET A 104 -4.20 1.93 -2.67
CA MET A 104 -5.30 2.58 -3.37
C MET A 104 -6.59 2.38 -2.57
N PRO A 105 -7.26 3.46 -2.15
CA PRO A 105 -8.53 3.37 -1.44
C PRO A 105 -9.68 3.05 -2.41
N PRO A 106 -10.83 2.60 -1.89
CA PRO A 106 -12.01 2.28 -2.68
C PRO A 106 -12.47 3.44 -3.58
N GLY A 107 -12.92 3.11 -4.80
CA GLY A 107 -13.41 4.04 -5.81
C GLY A 107 -12.34 5.00 -6.34
N LYS A 108 -11.05 4.70 -6.11
CA LYS A 108 -9.92 5.46 -6.65
C LYS A 108 -9.05 4.56 -7.50
N ASP A 109 -8.93 4.92 -8.77
CA ASP A 109 -7.92 4.38 -9.67
C ASP A 109 -6.86 5.43 -10.00
N SER A 110 -5.62 4.97 -10.23
CA SER A 110 -4.50 5.81 -10.63
C SER A 110 -4.59 6.33 -12.07
N ASP A 111 -5.56 5.87 -12.84
CA ASP A 111 -5.55 5.94 -14.32
C ASP A 111 -6.15 7.24 -14.88
N ASP A 112 -6.26 8.28 -14.05
CA ASP A 112 -6.69 9.59 -14.53
C ASP A 112 -5.53 10.34 -15.19
N TRP A 113 -5.87 11.11 -16.22
CA TRP A 113 -4.95 11.93 -16.99
C TRP A 113 -4.13 12.88 -16.11
N LEU A 114 -4.77 13.56 -15.15
CA LEU A 114 -4.08 14.55 -14.32
C LEU A 114 -3.08 13.87 -13.38
N THR A 115 -3.45 12.71 -12.83
CA THR A 115 -2.52 11.90 -12.02
C THR A 115 -1.35 11.43 -12.87
N THR A 116 -1.60 10.88 -14.05
CA THR A 116 -0.57 10.40 -14.98
C THR A 116 0.41 11.52 -15.36
N LEU A 117 -0.10 12.71 -15.64
CA LEU A 117 0.70 13.88 -15.97
C LEU A 117 1.55 14.35 -14.80
N ARG A 118 0.94 14.53 -13.62
CA ARG A 118 1.58 15.10 -12.43
C ARG A 118 2.55 14.14 -11.74
N SER A 119 2.30 12.84 -11.83
CA SER A 119 3.19 11.81 -11.28
C SER A 119 4.40 11.58 -12.17
N GLY A 120 4.29 11.87 -13.48
CA GLY A 120 5.32 11.55 -14.46
C GLY A 120 5.23 10.15 -15.03
N MET A 121 4.16 9.39 -14.72
CA MET A 121 3.93 8.03 -15.26
C MET A 121 4.03 7.96 -16.79
N TRP A 122 3.66 9.02 -17.51
CA TRP A 122 3.81 9.10 -18.97
C TRP A 122 5.26 8.96 -19.46
N ARG A 123 6.25 9.35 -18.64
CA ARG A 123 7.68 9.24 -18.97
C ARG A 123 8.11 7.78 -19.10
N LEU A 124 7.46 6.89 -18.35
CA LEU A 124 7.77 5.46 -18.36
C LEU A 124 7.68 4.86 -19.76
N TYR A 125 6.69 5.29 -20.56
CA TYR A 125 6.55 4.86 -21.95
C TYR A 125 7.78 5.20 -22.83
N TYR A 126 8.46 6.30 -22.53
CA TYR A 126 9.64 6.74 -23.27
C TYR A 126 10.96 6.23 -22.68
N GLN A 127 10.95 5.81 -21.41
CA GLN A 127 12.13 5.31 -20.71
C GLN A 127 12.27 3.77 -20.81
N LEU A 128 11.16 3.04 -20.97
CA LEU A 128 11.18 1.60 -21.21
C LEU A 128 11.62 1.27 -22.64
N SER A 129 12.25 0.10 -22.78
CA SER A 129 12.56 -0.49 -24.09
C SER A 129 11.28 -0.93 -24.82
N ALA A 130 11.42 -1.42 -26.06
CA ALA A 130 10.27 -1.89 -26.81
C ALA A 130 9.62 -3.10 -26.12
N GLU A 131 10.45 -4.04 -25.65
CA GLU A 131 9.98 -5.20 -24.92
C GLU A 131 9.50 -4.85 -23.51
N GLY A 132 10.20 -3.96 -22.79
CA GLY A 132 9.73 -3.45 -21.49
C GLY A 132 8.36 -2.78 -21.58
N ARG A 133 8.10 -2.00 -22.64
CA ARG A 133 6.76 -1.44 -22.91
C ARG A 133 5.73 -2.53 -23.16
N ARG A 134 6.05 -3.55 -23.95
CA ARG A 134 5.13 -4.67 -24.22
C ARG A 134 4.77 -5.38 -22.92
N ARG A 135 5.77 -5.74 -22.11
CA ARG A 135 5.59 -6.42 -20.81
C ARG A 135 4.79 -5.58 -19.82
N TYR A 136 5.04 -4.27 -19.76
CA TYR A 136 4.33 -3.41 -18.81
C TYR A 136 2.90 -3.08 -19.26
N PHE A 137 2.74 -2.51 -20.46
CA PHE A 137 1.46 -1.94 -20.91
C PHE A 137 0.53 -2.96 -21.58
N ASN A 138 1.07 -3.96 -22.28
CA ASN A 138 0.27 -4.91 -23.06
C ASN A 138 0.08 -6.25 -22.34
N GLU A 139 0.78 -6.48 -21.22
CA GLU A 139 0.76 -7.75 -20.51
C GLU A 139 0.44 -7.55 -19.02
N LEU A 140 1.33 -6.91 -18.25
CA LEU A 140 1.13 -6.74 -16.80
C LEU A 140 -0.15 -5.97 -16.45
N LEU A 141 -0.30 -4.73 -16.93
CA LEU A 141 -1.45 -3.89 -16.55
C LEU A 141 -2.80 -4.54 -16.91
N PRO A 142 -3.02 -5.06 -18.14
CA PRO A 142 -4.26 -5.76 -18.48
C PRO A 142 -4.51 -6.99 -17.61
N VAL A 143 -3.48 -7.80 -17.36
CA VAL A 143 -3.62 -9.01 -16.54
C VAL A 143 -3.99 -8.66 -15.10
N LEU A 144 -3.36 -7.65 -14.49
CA LEU A 144 -3.71 -7.20 -13.14
C LEU A 144 -5.14 -6.68 -13.07
N HIS A 145 -5.54 -5.81 -14.00
CA HIS A 145 -6.89 -5.24 -14.04
C HIS A 145 -7.96 -6.33 -14.19
N HIS A 146 -7.85 -7.21 -15.18
CA HIS A 146 -8.78 -8.32 -15.38
C HIS A 146 -8.81 -9.25 -14.16
N THR A 147 -7.64 -9.52 -13.57
CA THR A 147 -7.54 -10.46 -12.45
C THR A 147 -8.18 -9.91 -11.18
N LYS A 148 -7.98 -8.63 -10.90
CA LYS A 148 -8.64 -7.96 -9.78
C LYS A 148 -10.16 -7.97 -9.96
N GLN A 149 -10.65 -7.61 -11.15
CA GLN A 149 -12.08 -7.64 -11.46
C GLN A 149 -12.69 -9.04 -11.31
N GLU A 150 -12.04 -10.09 -11.82
CA GLU A 150 -12.52 -11.47 -11.70
C GLU A 150 -12.58 -11.97 -10.25
N VAL A 151 -11.57 -11.63 -9.44
CA VAL A 151 -11.48 -12.10 -8.05
C VAL A 151 -12.40 -11.31 -7.12
N MET A 152 -12.50 -10.00 -7.33
CA MET A 152 -13.25 -9.11 -6.44
C MET A 152 -14.71 -8.96 -6.88
N GLY A 153 -15.02 -9.11 -8.17
CA GLY A 153 -16.36 -8.95 -8.73
C GLY A 153 -16.93 -7.58 -8.39
N ASP A 154 -18.14 -7.56 -7.81
CA ASP A 154 -18.81 -6.34 -7.34
C ASP A 154 -18.01 -5.52 -6.31
N ARG A 155 -16.97 -6.12 -5.70
CA ARG A 155 -16.12 -5.46 -4.68
C ARG A 155 -14.87 -4.82 -5.27
N ASP A 156 -14.67 -4.88 -6.59
CA ASP A 156 -13.48 -4.37 -7.26
C ASP A 156 -13.23 -2.88 -6.93
N ASP A 157 -14.29 -2.08 -7.01
CA ASP A 157 -14.27 -0.65 -6.66
C ASP A 157 -14.45 -0.38 -5.16
N ASP A 158 -14.77 -1.40 -4.36
CA ASP A 158 -15.16 -1.25 -2.95
C ASP A 158 -14.09 -1.78 -1.96
N CYS A 159 -12.86 -2.01 -2.43
CA CYS A 159 -11.78 -2.59 -1.64
C CYS A 159 -10.55 -1.68 -1.52
N TYR A 160 -9.72 -1.95 -0.50
CA TYR A 160 -8.37 -1.37 -0.38
C TYR A 160 -7.38 -2.23 -1.14
N TYR A 161 -6.67 -1.65 -2.09
CA TYR A 161 -5.67 -2.35 -2.89
C TYR A 161 -4.25 -2.01 -2.40
N LEU A 162 -3.52 -3.00 -1.89
CA LEU A 162 -2.10 -2.88 -1.56
C LEU A 162 -1.26 -3.08 -2.82
N VAL A 163 -0.73 -1.98 -3.35
CA VAL A 163 0.05 -1.98 -4.60
C VAL A 163 1.51 -2.31 -4.32
N TYR A 164 2.09 -1.72 -3.28
CA TYR A 164 3.47 -2.01 -2.86
C TYR A 164 3.61 -2.00 -1.35
N LEU A 165 4.38 -2.96 -0.83
CA LEU A 165 4.86 -2.99 0.54
C LEU A 165 6.34 -3.35 0.53
N GLY A 166 7.19 -2.38 0.86
CA GLY A 166 8.64 -2.56 0.88
C GLY A 166 9.23 -2.25 2.23
N THR A 167 10.27 -2.99 2.62
CA THR A 167 11.14 -2.66 3.74
C THR A 167 12.58 -2.73 3.25
N LYS A 168 13.26 -1.58 3.22
CA LYS A 168 14.65 -1.51 2.76
C LYS A 168 15.56 -2.31 3.70
N PRO A 169 16.73 -2.79 3.24
CA PRO A 169 17.57 -3.71 4.01
C PRO A 169 17.89 -3.27 5.45
N SER A 170 18.12 -1.97 5.69
CA SER A 170 18.42 -1.45 7.04
C SER A 170 17.25 -1.54 8.03
N GLY A 171 16.01 -1.56 7.51
CA GLY A 171 14.76 -1.58 8.29
C GLY A 171 14.17 -2.97 8.53
N GLN A 172 14.77 -4.02 7.97
CA GLN A 172 14.22 -5.37 8.04
C GLN A 172 14.28 -5.96 9.45
N ARG A 173 13.42 -6.96 9.72
CA ARG A 173 13.33 -7.69 11.00
C ARG A 173 12.92 -6.84 12.21
N ARG A 174 12.41 -5.62 11.99
CA ARG A 174 11.89 -4.72 13.04
C ARG A 174 10.36 -4.74 13.18
N GLY A 175 9.66 -5.51 12.34
CA GLY A 175 8.19 -5.57 12.35
C GLY A 175 7.49 -4.37 11.69
N TYR A 176 8.21 -3.52 10.97
CA TYR A 176 7.68 -2.32 10.32
C TYR A 176 6.59 -2.60 9.28
N ALA A 177 6.82 -3.55 8.37
CA ALA A 177 5.79 -3.97 7.42
C ALA A 177 4.49 -4.39 8.11
N ARG A 178 4.59 -5.07 9.27
CA ARG A 178 3.41 -5.48 10.05
C ARG A 178 2.62 -4.27 10.53
N LYS A 179 3.30 -3.28 11.11
CA LYS A 179 2.65 -2.05 11.60
C LYS A 179 1.94 -1.29 10.47
N LEU A 180 2.54 -1.25 9.27
CA LEU A 180 1.94 -0.62 8.09
C LEU A 180 0.65 -1.32 7.66
N ILE A 181 0.64 -2.66 7.59
CA ILE A 181 -0.57 -3.43 7.26
C ILE A 181 -1.61 -3.31 8.37
N ASP A 182 -1.23 -3.49 9.64
CA ASP A 182 -2.16 -3.48 10.77
C ASP A 182 -2.94 -2.14 10.84
N GLN A 183 -2.28 -1.02 10.53
CA GLN A 183 -2.97 0.27 10.46
C GLN A 183 -4.05 0.31 9.38
N MET A 184 -3.77 -0.20 8.17
CA MET A 184 -4.75 -0.22 7.09
C MET A 184 -5.83 -1.27 7.32
N ALA A 185 -5.47 -2.44 7.86
CA ALA A 185 -6.40 -3.50 8.23
C ALA A 185 -7.43 -2.99 9.25
N ALA A 186 -6.99 -2.27 10.28
CA ALA A 186 -7.89 -1.67 11.27
C ALA A 186 -8.86 -0.65 10.62
N LYS A 187 -8.41 0.10 9.62
CA LYS A 187 -9.24 1.04 8.85
C LYS A 187 -10.25 0.30 7.96
N ALA A 188 -9.79 -0.72 7.23
CA ALA A 188 -10.64 -1.54 6.38
C ALA A 188 -11.71 -2.28 7.20
N ASP A 189 -11.34 -2.84 8.35
CA ASP A 189 -12.27 -3.49 9.29
C ASP A 189 -13.32 -2.51 9.83
N ALA A 190 -12.92 -1.29 10.20
CA ALA A 190 -13.84 -0.26 10.69
C ALA A 190 -14.83 0.20 9.61
N GLU A 191 -14.43 0.18 8.35
CA GLU A 191 -15.26 0.55 7.20
C GLU A 191 -16.02 -0.64 6.60
N GLY A 192 -15.77 -1.86 7.07
CA GLY A 192 -16.39 -3.08 6.54
C GLY A 192 -15.94 -3.40 5.11
N ARG A 193 -14.70 -3.06 4.75
CA ARG A 193 -14.15 -3.19 3.39
C ARG A 193 -13.12 -4.30 3.28
N ALA A 194 -13.08 -4.95 2.12
CA ALA A 194 -12.06 -5.95 1.82
C ALA A 194 -10.71 -5.30 1.50
N MET A 195 -9.64 -6.08 1.62
CA MET A 195 -8.32 -5.74 1.11
C MET A 195 -7.91 -6.71 0.01
N TYR A 196 -7.10 -6.24 -0.93
CA TYR A 196 -6.63 -7.01 -2.08
C TYR A 196 -5.14 -6.73 -2.34
N LEU A 197 -4.40 -7.74 -2.81
CA LEU A 197 -3.01 -7.59 -3.24
C LEU A 197 -2.61 -8.65 -4.27
N GLU A 198 -1.57 -8.36 -5.03
CA GLU A 198 -0.79 -9.35 -5.78
C GLU A 198 0.63 -9.45 -5.20
N SER A 199 1.06 -10.67 -4.93
CA SER A 199 2.37 -10.96 -4.36
C SER A 199 3.29 -11.53 -5.44
N SER A 200 4.38 -10.82 -5.76
CA SER A 200 5.44 -11.28 -6.69
C SER A 200 6.36 -12.35 -6.10
N SER A 201 6.21 -12.67 -4.80
CA SER A 201 7.09 -13.64 -4.12
C SER A 201 6.29 -14.59 -3.24
N GLU A 202 6.35 -15.89 -3.54
CA GLU A 202 5.67 -16.92 -2.76
C GLU A 202 6.13 -16.96 -1.30
N LYS A 203 7.39 -16.58 -1.04
CA LYS A 203 7.94 -16.47 0.32
C LYS A 203 7.14 -15.49 1.19
N ASN A 204 6.51 -14.48 0.57
CA ASN A 204 5.71 -13.47 1.25
C ASN A 204 4.25 -13.90 1.48
N ASN A 205 3.75 -14.93 0.79
CA ASN A 205 2.35 -15.36 0.92
C ASN A 205 2.03 -15.81 2.35
N GLY A 206 2.96 -16.52 3.00
CA GLY A 206 2.83 -16.91 4.41
C GLY A 206 2.86 -15.73 5.39
N TYR A 207 3.47 -14.61 4.99
CA TYR A 207 3.43 -13.37 5.76
C TYR A 207 2.04 -12.71 5.67
N TYR A 208 1.48 -12.57 4.46
CA TYR A 208 0.16 -11.97 4.25
C TYR A 208 -0.98 -12.77 4.88
N LYS A 209 -0.90 -14.12 4.90
CA LYS A 209 -1.86 -14.98 5.61
C LYS A 209 -2.08 -14.60 7.08
N LYS A 210 -1.07 -14.03 7.74
CA LYS A 210 -1.17 -13.59 9.16
C LYS A 210 -2.10 -12.40 9.36
N PHE A 211 -2.46 -11.70 8.29
CA PHE A 211 -3.37 -10.55 8.28
C PHE A 211 -4.73 -10.90 7.69
N GLY A 212 -5.04 -12.20 7.54
CA GLY A 212 -6.32 -12.66 7.00
C GLY A 212 -6.39 -12.74 5.47
N PHE A 213 -5.26 -12.55 4.77
CA PHE A 213 -5.23 -12.74 3.32
C PHE A 213 -5.28 -14.23 2.95
N GLU A 214 -6.14 -14.56 1.99
CA GLU A 214 -6.29 -15.89 1.43
C GLU A 214 -5.81 -15.90 -0.02
N ILE A 215 -5.15 -16.99 -0.43
CA ILE A 215 -4.74 -17.17 -1.82
C ILE A 215 -5.98 -17.50 -2.65
N LYS A 216 -6.19 -16.77 -3.74
CA LYS A 216 -7.30 -17.02 -4.68
C LYS A 216 -6.84 -17.75 -5.93
N ARG A 217 -5.74 -17.30 -6.53
CA ARG A 217 -5.12 -17.94 -7.70
C ARG A 217 -3.71 -17.43 -7.92
N ASP A 218 -2.99 -18.13 -8.80
CA ASP A 218 -1.71 -17.66 -9.33
C ASP A 218 -1.90 -17.21 -10.79
N ILE A 219 -1.19 -16.16 -11.18
CA ILE A 219 -1.02 -15.72 -12.57
C ILE A 219 0.46 -15.78 -12.95
N TYR A 220 0.73 -15.95 -14.24
CA TYR A 220 2.08 -16.08 -14.76
C TYR A 220 2.26 -15.09 -15.91
N LEU A 221 3.33 -14.31 -15.83
CA LEU A 221 3.79 -13.38 -16.86
C LEU A 221 4.98 -14.01 -17.60
N GLY A 222 5.13 -13.71 -18.88
CA GLY A 222 6.17 -14.28 -19.73
C GLY A 222 5.95 -15.75 -20.09
N ALA A 223 4.82 -16.33 -19.68
CA ALA A 223 4.37 -17.63 -20.18
C ALA A 223 3.68 -17.40 -21.53
N ASP A 224 4.20 -17.99 -22.61
CA ASP A 224 3.41 -18.18 -23.83
C ASP A 224 2.18 -19.02 -23.47
N LEU A 225 1.05 -18.35 -23.21
CA LEU A 225 -0.24 -18.99 -22.91
C LEU A 225 -0.77 -19.85 -24.09
N THR A 226 -0.04 -19.91 -25.20
CA THR A 226 -0.33 -20.72 -26.39
C THR A 226 0.14 -22.18 -26.29
N ALA A 227 0.91 -22.56 -25.26
CA ALA A 227 1.42 -23.92 -25.11
C ALA A 227 0.51 -24.87 -24.29
N THR A 228 -0.80 -24.62 -24.19
CA THR A 228 -1.75 -25.54 -23.55
C THR A 228 -2.88 -26.00 -24.47
N SER A 229 -2.54 -26.32 -25.71
CA SER A 229 -3.24 -27.35 -26.47
C SER A 229 -2.40 -27.72 -27.69
N THR A 230 -2.22 -29.02 -27.91
CA THR A 230 -1.58 -29.66 -29.06
C THR A 230 -0.05 -29.82 -29.03
N SER A 231 0.34 -31.01 -29.50
CA SER A 231 1.59 -31.75 -29.36
C SER A 231 2.80 -31.24 -30.16
N SER A 232 3.97 -31.65 -29.66
CA SER A 232 5.21 -32.06 -30.39
C SER A 232 5.96 -31.05 -31.26
N ASN A 233 7.26 -30.93 -30.96
CA ASN A 233 8.38 -30.49 -31.81
C ASN A 233 8.33 -29.08 -32.41
N SER A 234 9.19 -28.20 -31.89
CA SER A 234 10.28 -27.58 -32.66
C SER A 234 11.13 -26.67 -31.77
N ALA A 235 12.44 -26.71 -32.01
CA ALA A 235 13.42 -25.83 -31.39
C ALA A 235 13.43 -24.47 -32.11
N GLY A 236 13.59 -23.39 -31.33
CA GLY A 236 14.00 -22.08 -31.84
C GLY A 236 13.11 -20.92 -31.39
N GLY A 237 13.44 -20.30 -30.25
CA GLY A 237 12.84 -19.04 -29.79
C GLY A 237 13.69 -18.46 -28.66
N SER A 238 14.21 -17.25 -28.88
CA SER A 238 15.30 -16.61 -28.13
C SER A 238 14.95 -16.23 -26.69
N GLY A 239 15.86 -16.52 -25.76
CA GLY A 239 16.07 -15.70 -24.56
C GLY A 239 14.95 -15.63 -23.52
N ALA A 240 14.09 -16.63 -23.38
CA ALA A 240 12.97 -16.56 -22.46
C ALA A 240 13.42 -16.46 -20.98
N HIS A 241 13.19 -15.29 -20.35
CA HIS A 241 13.17 -15.20 -18.89
C HIS A 241 12.18 -16.23 -18.33
N ALA A 242 12.52 -16.80 -17.17
CA ALA A 242 11.60 -17.69 -16.46
C ALA A 242 10.28 -16.95 -16.19
N PRO A 243 9.12 -17.63 -16.29
CA PRO A 243 7.83 -16.99 -16.09
C PRO A 243 7.74 -16.43 -14.67
N VAL A 244 7.30 -15.18 -14.56
CA VAL A 244 7.12 -14.52 -13.26
C VAL A 244 5.73 -14.88 -12.73
N ARG A 245 5.68 -15.49 -11.56
CA ARG A 245 4.41 -15.81 -10.89
C ARG A 245 3.99 -14.68 -9.97
N LEU A 246 2.73 -14.24 -10.08
CA LEU A 246 2.08 -13.41 -9.07
C LEU A 246 0.97 -14.21 -8.38
N THR A 247 0.98 -14.24 -7.05
CA THR A 247 -0.10 -14.85 -6.27
C THR A 247 -1.12 -13.79 -5.88
N ILE A 248 -2.36 -14.00 -6.27
CA ILE A 248 -3.49 -13.11 -6.01
C ILE A 248 -4.09 -13.45 -4.66
N MET A 249 -4.27 -12.43 -3.81
CA MET A 249 -4.82 -12.61 -2.48
C MET A 249 -5.88 -11.54 -2.15
N ASP A 250 -6.94 -11.95 -1.45
CA ASP A 250 -7.89 -11.02 -0.83
C ASP A 250 -7.99 -11.29 0.67
N ALA A 251 -8.43 -10.30 1.44
CA ALA A 251 -8.76 -10.43 2.85
C ALA A 251 -10.13 -9.78 3.09
N PHE A 252 -11.02 -10.53 3.76
CA PHE A 252 -12.31 -10.00 4.17
C PHE A 252 -12.20 -9.34 5.55
N PRO A 253 -12.97 -8.26 5.78
CA PRO A 253 -12.98 -7.61 7.08
C PRO A 253 -13.52 -8.56 8.15
N LEU A 254 -12.86 -8.59 9.31
CA LEU A 254 -13.13 -9.54 10.39
C LEU A 254 -14.58 -9.41 10.92
N ALA A 255 -15.17 -8.22 10.84
CA ALA A 255 -16.56 -7.96 11.21
C ALA A 255 -17.57 -8.73 10.34
N LEU A 256 -17.30 -8.90 9.04
CA LEU A 256 -18.16 -9.63 8.11
C LEU A 256 -17.92 -11.14 8.15
N ALA A 257 -16.68 -11.58 8.38
CA ALA A 257 -16.35 -12.98 8.58
C ALA A 257 -17.13 -13.58 9.77
N PHE A 258 -17.33 -12.81 10.84
CA PHE A 258 -18.15 -13.21 11.99
C PHE A 258 -19.65 -13.28 11.66
N VAL A 259 -20.18 -12.35 10.86
CA VAL A 259 -21.60 -12.37 10.47
C VAL A 259 -21.92 -13.55 9.54
N LEU A 260 -21.02 -13.88 8.61
CA LEU A 260 -21.17 -15.03 7.71
C LEU A 260 -21.05 -16.36 8.45
N SER A 261 -20.16 -16.46 9.45
CA SER A 261 -20.04 -17.66 10.29
C SER A 261 -21.17 -17.82 11.32
N SER A 262 -21.90 -16.74 11.63
CA SER A 262 -23.00 -16.74 12.61
C SER A 262 -24.40 -16.93 12.01
N ARG A 263 -24.53 -17.18 10.69
CA ARG A 263 -25.83 -17.45 10.06
C ARG A 263 -26.31 -18.89 10.40
N PRO A 264 -27.51 -19.07 10.97
CA PRO A 264 -27.99 -20.36 11.46
C PRO A 264 -28.28 -21.41 10.37
N SER A 265 -28.20 -21.05 9.08
CA SER A 265 -28.37 -21.99 7.96
C SER A 265 -27.10 -22.76 7.56
N VAL A 266 -25.93 -22.48 8.16
CA VAL A 266 -24.66 -23.21 7.91
C VAL A 266 -24.21 -24.01 9.15
N VAL A 267 -24.84 -23.81 10.30
CA VAL A 267 -24.50 -24.47 11.57
C VAL A 267 -24.82 -25.98 11.56
N SER A 268 -25.73 -26.44 10.69
CA SER A 268 -26.08 -27.86 10.59
C SER A 268 -25.01 -28.74 9.93
N ILE A 269 -24.03 -28.17 9.22
CA ILE A 269 -22.99 -28.97 8.53
C ILE A 269 -21.67 -29.02 9.31
N TRP A 270 -21.41 -28.08 10.22
CA TRP A 270 -20.13 -27.98 10.93
C TRP A 270 -20.15 -28.47 12.38
N SER A 271 -21.31 -28.92 12.88
CA SER A 271 -21.43 -29.50 14.23
C SER A 271 -20.78 -30.90 14.35
N ALA A 272 -20.28 -31.49 13.27
CA ALA A 272 -19.69 -32.82 13.26
C ALA A 272 -18.15 -32.88 13.28
N ILE A 273 -17.42 -31.76 13.17
CA ILE A 273 -15.95 -31.80 12.96
C ILE A 273 -15.11 -31.16 14.07
N PHE A 274 -15.66 -30.39 15.02
CA PHE A 274 -14.86 -29.75 16.08
C PHE A 274 -15.31 -30.12 17.49
N LEU A 275 -15.28 -31.41 17.81
CA LEU A 275 -15.10 -31.91 19.17
C LEU A 275 -13.60 -32.15 19.38
N SER A 276 -12.80 -31.10 19.59
CA SER A 276 -11.47 -31.14 20.26
C SER A 276 -10.71 -29.81 20.12
N PHE A 277 -11.21 -28.67 20.60
CA PHE A 277 -10.32 -27.56 21.00
C PHE A 277 -11.02 -26.70 22.07
N ASP A 278 -10.30 -26.47 23.17
CA ASP A 278 -10.78 -25.84 24.40
C ASP A 278 -11.30 -24.41 24.18
N VAL A 279 -12.60 -24.20 24.41
CA VAL A 279 -13.32 -22.92 24.23
C VAL A 279 -12.94 -21.86 25.29
N PHE A 280 -12.10 -22.23 26.26
CA PHE A 280 -11.82 -21.40 27.43
C PHE A 280 -10.80 -20.27 27.19
N ASP A 281 -9.91 -20.38 26.19
CA ASP A 281 -8.83 -19.41 25.97
C ASP A 281 -9.23 -18.19 25.11
N ILE A 282 -10.28 -18.33 24.30
CA ILE A 282 -10.80 -17.27 23.44
C ILE A 282 -11.60 -16.22 24.27
N TYR A 283 -12.27 -16.66 25.34
CA TYR A 283 -13.10 -15.79 26.17
C TYR A 283 -12.29 -14.84 27.07
N THR A 284 -11.13 -15.28 27.54
CA THR A 284 -10.17 -14.47 28.32
C THR A 284 -9.49 -13.42 27.44
N LEU A 285 -9.11 -13.79 26.21
CA LEU A 285 -8.57 -12.84 25.22
C LEU A 285 -9.60 -11.77 24.82
N ARG A 286 -10.88 -12.18 24.64
CA ARG A 286 -12.04 -11.31 24.38
C ARG A 286 -12.25 -10.23 25.44
N ARG A 287 -12.03 -10.54 26.73
CA ARG A 287 -12.18 -9.54 27.82
C ARG A 287 -11.01 -8.55 27.88
N ARG A 288 -9.81 -8.95 27.46
CA ARG A 288 -8.61 -8.10 27.52
C ARG A 288 -8.61 -7.06 26.41
N ILE A 289 -8.88 -7.48 25.17
CA ILE A 289 -8.94 -6.59 24.00
C ILE A 289 -10.09 -5.57 24.14
N SER A 290 -11.28 -6.01 24.57
CA SER A 290 -12.42 -5.11 24.78
C SER A 290 -12.17 -4.03 25.84
N ARG A 291 -11.38 -4.34 26.89
CA ARG A 291 -11.03 -3.37 27.93
C ARG A 291 -9.99 -2.36 27.43
N GLU A 292 -9.00 -2.81 26.69
CA GLU A 292 -7.96 -1.94 26.11
C GLU A 292 -8.54 -1.01 25.03
N SER A 293 -9.44 -1.51 24.17
CA SER A 293 -10.11 -0.68 23.16
C SER A 293 -11.06 0.37 23.77
N ARG A 294 -11.79 0.04 24.85
CA ARG A 294 -12.63 1.02 25.56
C ARG A 294 -11.80 2.08 26.29
N ALA A 295 -10.67 1.69 26.89
CA ALA A 295 -9.77 2.62 27.56
C ALA A 295 -9.13 3.60 26.57
N ALA A 296 -8.69 3.12 25.40
CA ALA A 296 -8.13 3.95 24.34
C ALA A 296 -9.17 4.91 23.74
N TYR A 297 -10.42 4.46 23.56
CA TYR A 297 -11.51 5.31 23.09
C TYR A 297 -11.88 6.41 24.10
N GLN A 298 -11.93 6.08 25.39
CA GLN A 298 -12.24 7.05 26.45
C GLN A 298 -11.13 8.08 26.66
N SER A 299 -9.85 7.71 26.54
CA SER A 299 -8.74 8.69 26.65
C SER A 299 -8.77 9.69 25.49
N THR A 300 -9.04 9.21 24.27
CA THR A 300 -9.08 10.05 23.07
C THR A 300 -10.25 11.03 23.09
N ASN A 301 -11.40 10.63 23.64
CA ASN A 301 -12.56 11.52 23.81
C ASN A 301 -12.37 12.53 24.96
N ASN A 302 -11.73 12.14 26.07
CA ASN A 302 -11.43 13.06 27.15
C ASN A 302 -10.39 14.11 26.74
N GLU A 303 -9.41 13.76 25.92
CA GLU A 303 -8.46 14.71 25.33
C GLU A 303 -9.16 15.69 24.37
N ARG A 304 -10.13 15.23 23.58
CA ARG A 304 -10.91 16.11 22.67
C ARG A 304 -11.86 17.06 23.42
N LEU A 305 -12.45 16.61 24.54
CA LEU A 305 -13.29 17.46 25.40
C LEU A 305 -12.44 18.48 26.18
N ALA A 306 -11.26 18.09 26.67
CA ALA A 306 -10.33 18.99 27.37
C ALA A 306 -9.78 20.11 26.46
N VAL A 307 -9.71 19.90 25.15
CA VAL A 307 -9.30 20.93 24.17
C VAL A 307 -10.44 21.91 23.86
N GLN A 308 -11.71 21.56 24.12
CA GLN A 308 -12.85 22.46 23.91
C GLN A 308 -13.18 23.34 25.13
N ASP A 309 -12.82 22.93 26.35
CA ASP A 309 -13.16 23.66 27.59
C ASP A 309 -12.04 24.57 28.15
N GLY A 310 -10.96 24.80 27.39
CA GLY A 310 -9.83 25.63 27.81
C GLY A 310 -9.89 27.08 27.30
N GLU A 311 -10.73 27.93 27.90
CA GLU A 311 -10.64 29.39 27.72
C GLU A 311 -9.46 30.02 28.49
N SER A 312 -8.86 31.02 27.86
CA SER A 312 -8.18 32.19 28.44
C SER A 312 -6.77 32.02 29.05
N PHE A 313 -5.75 32.36 28.24
CA PHE A 313 -4.54 33.00 28.77
C PHE A 313 -4.29 34.32 28.04
N VAL A 314 -4.51 35.40 28.78
CA VAL A 314 -4.23 36.79 28.41
C VAL A 314 -2.72 37.00 28.34
N VAL A 315 -2.20 37.34 27.16
CA VAL A 315 -0.85 37.90 27.02
C VAL A 315 -0.99 39.40 26.75
N HIS A 316 -0.60 40.20 27.74
CA HIS A 316 -0.43 41.64 27.59
C HIS A 316 0.65 41.95 26.54
N ARG A 317 0.25 42.57 25.42
CA ARG A 317 1.12 43.46 24.66
C ARG A 317 0.45 44.82 24.51
N ARG A 318 1.04 45.79 25.20
CA ARG A 318 0.85 47.22 24.99
C ARG A 318 1.64 47.61 23.74
N VAL A 319 1.07 48.47 22.89
CA VAL A 319 1.70 49.66 22.25
C VAL A 319 0.89 50.04 20.99
N ASP A 320 0.23 51.19 21.13
CA ASP A 320 -0.10 52.27 20.20
C ASP A 320 -1.06 52.11 18.99
N ARG A 321 -2.14 52.92 19.05
CA ARG A 321 -2.96 53.40 17.92
C ARG A 321 -2.32 54.68 17.34
N PRO A 322 -2.66 55.09 16.10
CA PRO A 322 -3.80 56.01 15.92
C PRO A 322 -4.74 55.57 14.76
N VAL A 323 -6.06 55.61 14.96
CA VAL A 323 -7.01 56.62 14.44
C VAL A 323 -6.99 56.78 12.91
N THR A 324 -8.00 56.22 12.22
CA THR A 324 -8.92 56.99 11.37
C THR A 324 -10.21 56.20 11.08
N GLN A 325 -11.26 56.96 10.85
CA GLN A 325 -12.69 56.69 10.88
C GLN A 325 -13.22 56.40 9.46
N GLN A 326 -14.50 55.98 9.36
CA GLN A 326 -15.37 55.97 8.16
C GLN A 326 -15.17 54.78 7.18
N LEU A 327 -16.20 54.08 6.67
CA LEU A 327 -17.62 54.36 6.49
C LEU A 327 -18.47 53.07 6.46
N LEU A 328 -19.74 53.27 6.83
CA LEU A 328 -20.85 52.33 6.75
C LEU A 328 -21.13 51.77 5.34
N GLY A 329 -21.44 50.47 5.32
CA GLY A 329 -22.75 49.97 4.86
C GLY A 329 -22.96 49.70 3.37
N ARG A 330 -23.26 48.45 3.02
CA ARG A 330 -24.64 48.00 2.72
C ARG A 330 -24.67 46.54 2.27
N ARG A 331 -25.68 45.84 2.81
CA ARG A 331 -26.19 44.53 2.40
C ARG A 331 -26.89 44.60 1.04
N HIS A 332 -26.88 43.47 0.32
CA HIS A 332 -27.99 42.73 -0.32
C HIS A 332 -27.38 41.92 -1.47
N ASP A 333 -27.30 40.59 -1.43
CA ASP A 333 -28.36 39.56 -1.48
C ASP A 333 -28.45 38.94 -2.89
N VAL A 334 -28.60 37.61 -2.90
CA VAL A 334 -29.54 36.83 -3.73
C VAL A 334 -29.05 36.16 -5.05
N LEU A 335 -29.11 34.82 -4.96
CA LEU A 335 -29.53 33.77 -5.92
C LEU A 335 -28.52 33.04 -6.83
N ASP A 336 -28.37 31.75 -6.48
CA ASP A 336 -28.70 30.55 -7.29
C ASP A 336 -28.69 30.68 -8.82
N ARG A 337 -27.93 29.79 -9.48
CA ARG A 337 -28.50 28.63 -10.20
C ARG A 337 -27.44 27.80 -10.94
N HIS A 338 -27.85 26.54 -11.14
CA HIS A 338 -27.47 25.58 -12.18
C HIS A 338 -26.40 24.52 -11.88
N ALA A 339 -26.95 23.40 -11.40
CA ALA A 339 -26.61 22.05 -11.82
C ALA A 339 -26.50 21.93 -13.35
N GLY A 340 -25.53 21.13 -13.79
CA GLY A 340 -25.37 20.68 -15.16
C GLY A 340 -24.38 19.52 -15.21
N SER A 341 -24.91 18.31 -15.09
CA SER A 341 -24.19 17.07 -15.36
C SER A 341 -23.69 17.07 -16.81
N ARG A 342 -22.43 16.76 -17.02
CA ARG A 342 -21.96 16.25 -18.32
C ARG A 342 -21.07 15.04 -18.06
N GLU A 343 -21.61 13.89 -18.45
CA GLU A 343 -20.87 12.71 -18.86
C GLU A 343 -19.72 13.14 -19.76
N MET A 344 -18.50 12.65 -19.49
CA MET A 344 -17.38 12.82 -20.40
C MET A 344 -16.85 11.45 -20.79
N THR A 345 -17.22 11.11 -22.01
CA THR A 345 -16.91 9.91 -22.78
C THR A 345 -15.41 9.68 -22.87
N CYS A 346 -15.02 8.43 -22.65
CA CYS A 346 -13.70 7.87 -22.93
C CYS A 346 -13.29 8.18 -24.39
N MET A 347 -12.15 8.85 -24.57
CA MET A 347 -11.59 9.12 -25.90
C MET A 347 -10.32 8.29 -26.06
N CYS A 348 -10.47 7.12 -26.68
CA CYS A 348 -9.38 6.34 -27.22
C CYS A 348 -8.63 7.18 -28.27
N MET A 349 -7.32 7.34 -28.11
CA MET A 349 -6.47 7.93 -29.15
C MET A 349 -6.32 6.92 -30.31
N PRO A 350 -6.46 7.36 -31.57
CA PRO A 350 -6.39 6.47 -32.73
C PRO A 350 -4.94 6.09 -33.07
N SER A 351 -4.76 4.80 -33.38
CA SER A 351 -3.59 4.28 -34.07
C SER A 351 -3.63 4.69 -35.55
N GLU A 352 -2.82 5.66 -35.94
CA GLU A 352 -2.55 5.91 -37.36
C GLU A 352 -1.09 5.55 -37.69
N GLY A 353 -0.96 4.53 -38.54
CA GLY A 353 0.31 4.12 -39.13
C GLY A 353 0.75 5.10 -40.20
N PHE A 354 2.05 5.43 -40.19
CA PHE A 354 2.71 6.14 -41.28
C PHE A 354 3.57 5.16 -42.09
N PRO A 355 3.52 5.23 -43.43
CA PRO A 355 4.22 4.28 -44.28
C PRO A 355 5.69 4.65 -44.46
N LEU A 356 6.48 3.59 -44.62
CA LEU A 356 7.86 3.58 -45.12
C LEU A 356 8.02 4.48 -46.34
N ARG A 357 9.11 5.25 -46.38
CA ARG A 357 9.66 5.80 -47.62
C ARG A 357 11.16 5.56 -47.68
N GLU A 358 11.53 4.70 -48.62
CA GLU A 358 12.90 4.51 -49.10
C GLU A 358 13.49 5.84 -49.58
N ARG A 359 14.71 6.14 -49.12
CA ARG A 359 15.89 6.40 -49.97
C ARG A 359 17.15 6.47 -49.13
#